data_AF-A0A2P6QER1-F1
#
_entry.id   AF-A0A2P6QER1-F1
#
_cell.length_a   1.000
_cell.length_b   1.000
_cell.length_c   1.000
_cell.angle_alpha   90.00
_cell.angle_beta   90.00
_cell.angle_gamma   90.00
#
_symmetry.space_group_name_H-M   'P 1'
#
loop_
_entity.id
_entity.type
_entity.pdbx_description
1 polymer ?
#
loop_
_entity_poly.entity_id
_entity_poly.type
_entity_poly.pdbx_seq_one_letter_code
_entity_poly.pdbx_strand_id
1 'polypeptide(L)'
;MANVRHKKVVNRKGNFTVQEDQLLCHLYLSISQDSIEGVNQKKDKVWERITDLWNKDKDEHQMRSAKSLQSRFSDLNYCISKFRGSLRQVENRNQSGASEKDIVSICSNFLLTKLDRRL
;
A
#
# COMPACT_ATOMS: atom_id res chain seq x y z
N MET A 1 11.42 -18.72 45.32
CA MET A 1 11.82 -18.85 43.90
C MET A 1 11.03 -17.84 43.09
N ALA A 2 11.66 -16.77 42.58
CA ALA A 2 10.97 -15.74 41.81
C ALA A 2 10.92 -16.16 40.32
N ASN A 3 9.72 -16.20 39.75
CA ASN A 3 9.49 -16.51 38.35
C ASN A 3 9.95 -15.33 37.47
N VAL A 4 11.09 -15.48 36.79
CA VAL A 4 11.62 -14.47 35.86
C VAL A 4 10.81 -14.53 34.57
N ARG A 5 9.92 -13.56 34.41
CA ARG A 5 9.15 -13.37 33.16
C ARG A 5 10.13 -12.93 32.06
N HIS A 6 10.53 -13.85 31.19
CA HIS A 6 11.29 -13.51 29.99
C HIS A 6 10.44 -12.57 29.12
N LYS A 7 10.81 -11.28 29.08
CA LYS A 7 10.26 -10.34 28.10
C LYS A 7 10.77 -10.75 26.73
N LYS A 8 9.86 -11.21 25.87
CA LYS A 8 10.14 -11.44 24.45
C LYS A 8 10.56 -10.09 23.85
N VAL A 9 11.83 -9.94 23.47
CA VAL A 9 12.33 -8.74 22.79
C VAL A 9 11.66 -8.70 21.42
N VAL A 10 10.69 -7.79 21.25
CA VAL A 10 10.02 -7.58 19.97
C VAL A 10 10.95 -6.78 19.09
N ASN A 11 11.70 -7.45 18.22
CA ASN A 11 12.52 -6.78 17.22
C ASN A 11 11.59 -6.16 16.17
N ARG A 12 11.48 -4.83 16.15
CA ARG A 12 10.61 -4.14 15.18
C ARG A 12 11.26 -4.23 13.80
N LYS A 13 10.55 -4.79 12.82
CA LYS A 13 11.00 -4.78 11.42
C LYS A 13 11.04 -3.34 10.90
N GLY A 14 11.99 -3.05 10.00
CA GLY A 14 12.17 -1.71 9.42
C GLY A 14 10.94 -1.22 8.65
N ASN A 15 10.90 0.08 8.37
CA ASN A 15 9.85 0.70 7.56
C ASN A 15 9.86 0.14 6.12
N PHE A 16 8.72 0.27 5.43
CA PHE A 16 8.62 -0.08 4.01
C PHE A 16 9.34 0.97 3.15
N THR A 17 10.15 0.50 2.22
CA THR A 17 10.81 1.29 1.17
C THR A 17 9.89 1.49 -0.04
N VAL A 18 10.25 2.43 -0.93
CA VAL A 18 9.49 2.67 -2.17
C VAL A 18 9.49 1.43 -3.06
N GLN A 19 10.61 0.71 -3.14
CA GLN A 19 10.74 -0.52 -3.91
C GLN A 19 9.87 -1.64 -3.33
N GLU A 20 9.80 -1.73 -2.00
CA GLU A 20 8.88 -2.65 -1.31
C GLU A 20 7.41 -2.31 -1.60
N ASP A 21 7.03 -1.03 -1.61
CA ASP A 21 5.67 -0.61 -1.97
C ASP A 21 5.33 -0.93 -3.42
N GLN A 22 6.27 -0.71 -4.35
CA GLN A 22 6.11 -1.06 -5.77
C GLN A 22 5.90 -2.56 -5.95
N LEU A 23 6.71 -3.39 -5.29
CA LEU A 23 6.55 -4.84 -5.30
C LEU A 23 5.18 -5.25 -4.74
N LEU A 24 4.77 -4.66 -3.62
CA LEU A 24 3.48 -4.97 -2.98
C LEU A 24 2.31 -4.66 -3.92
N CYS A 25 2.33 -3.50 -4.57
CA CYS A 25 1.35 -3.11 -5.57
C CYS A 25 1.35 -4.06 -6.77
N HIS A 26 2.52 -4.44 -7.27
CA HIS A 26 2.65 -5.36 -8.40
C HIS A 26 2.06 -6.75 -8.08
N LEU A 27 2.41 -7.33 -6.94
CA LEU A 27 1.89 -8.62 -6.50
C LEU A 27 0.38 -8.58 -6.29
N TYR A 28 -0.13 -7.52 -5.66
CA TYR A 28 -1.56 -7.34 -5.48
C TYR A 28 -2.29 -7.26 -6.82
N LEU A 29 -1.78 -6.45 -7.76
CA LEU A 29 -2.39 -6.29 -9.08
C LEU A 29 -2.43 -7.62 -9.84
N SER A 30 -1.31 -8.33 -9.92
CA SER A 30 -1.23 -9.65 -10.56
C SER A 30 -2.29 -10.58 -9.98
N ILE A 31 -2.30 -10.78 -8.66
CA ILE A 31 -3.22 -11.72 -8.01
C ILE A 31 -4.69 -11.28 -8.14
N SER A 32 -4.95 -9.97 -8.09
CA SER A 32 -6.31 -9.43 -8.24
C SER A 32 -6.86 -9.54 -9.65
N GLN A 33 -5.99 -9.59 -10.66
CA GLN A 33 -6.33 -9.71 -12.08
C GLN A 33 -6.28 -11.15 -12.59
N ASP A 34 -5.66 -12.06 -11.83
CA ASP A 34 -5.62 -13.49 -12.15
C ASP A 34 -7.03 -14.08 -12.16
N SER A 35 -7.55 -14.30 -13.38
CA SER A 35 -8.90 -14.80 -13.69
C SER A 35 -9.15 -16.28 -13.31
N ILE A 36 -8.17 -16.94 -12.68
CA ILE A 36 -8.16 -18.39 -12.46
C ILE A 36 -9.08 -18.81 -11.32
N GLU A 37 -9.46 -17.93 -10.39
CA GLU A 37 -10.49 -18.25 -9.39
C GLU A 37 -11.66 -17.26 -9.44
N GLY A 38 -12.73 -17.69 -10.09
CA GLY A 38 -13.94 -16.91 -10.31
C GLY A 38 -14.57 -16.38 -9.03
N VAL A 39 -14.91 -15.07 -9.04
CA VAL A 39 -15.96 -14.34 -8.31
C VAL A 39 -16.02 -14.48 -6.77
N ASN A 40 -15.27 -15.38 -6.13
CA ASN A 40 -15.44 -15.72 -4.72
C ASN A 40 -14.11 -15.99 -3.98
N GLN A 41 -13.02 -15.34 -4.38
CA GLN A 41 -11.81 -15.34 -3.57
C GLN A 41 -12.09 -14.62 -2.24
N LYS A 42 -12.06 -15.35 -1.13
CA LYS A 42 -12.03 -14.74 0.20
C LYS A 42 -10.81 -13.83 0.27
N LYS A 43 -10.96 -12.62 0.82
CA LYS A 43 -9.86 -11.65 0.99
C LYS A 43 -8.61 -12.30 1.60
N ASP A 44 -8.80 -13.24 2.51
CA ASP A 44 -7.71 -13.98 3.16
C ASP A 44 -6.84 -14.75 2.16
N LYS A 45 -7.43 -15.36 1.12
CA LYS A 45 -6.72 -16.13 0.08
C LYS A 45 -5.81 -15.26 -0.79
N VAL A 46 -6.26 -14.04 -1.11
CA VAL A 46 -5.44 -13.05 -1.83
C VAL A 46 -4.19 -12.72 -1.02
N TRP A 47 -4.37 -12.45 0.28
CA TRP A 47 -3.26 -12.07 1.14
C TRP A 47 -2.33 -13.23 1.49
N GLU A 48 -2.83 -14.46 1.58
CA GLU A 48 -2.00 -15.67 1.65
C GLU A 48 -1.06 -15.73 0.44
N ARG A 49 -1.61 -15.67 -0.78
CA ARG A 49 -0.81 -15.71 -2.03
C ARG A 49 0.19 -14.56 -2.12
N ILE A 50 -0.22 -13.34 -1.79
CA ILE A 50 0.69 -12.18 -1.76
C ILE A 50 1.84 -12.43 -0.77
N THR A 51 1.53 -12.96 0.41
CA THR A 51 2.53 -13.22 1.45
C THR A 51 3.52 -14.31 1.01
N ASP A 52 3.03 -15.36 0.38
CA ASP A 52 3.87 -16.45 -0.13
C ASP A 52 4.81 -15.94 -1.23
N LEU A 53 4.30 -15.19 -2.22
CA LEU A 53 5.12 -14.61 -3.28
C LEU A 53 6.11 -13.57 -2.75
N TRP A 54 5.67 -12.72 -1.80
CA TRP A 54 6.55 -11.73 -1.18
C TRP A 54 7.75 -12.38 -0.51
N ASN A 55 7.51 -13.46 0.22
CA ASN A 55 8.52 -14.09 1.07
C ASN A 55 9.36 -15.14 0.35
N LYS A 56 9.00 -15.57 -0.88
CA LYS A 56 9.58 -16.70 -1.60
C LYS A 56 11.12 -16.69 -1.64
N ASP A 57 11.72 -15.54 -1.92
CA ASP A 57 13.17 -15.37 -2.09
C ASP A 57 13.75 -14.37 -1.06
N LYS A 58 13.11 -14.25 0.11
CA LYS A 58 13.50 -13.29 1.16
C LYS A 58 14.19 -13.97 2.33
N ASP A 59 15.21 -13.30 2.86
CA ASP A 59 15.77 -13.65 4.16
C ASP A 59 14.75 -13.42 5.28
N GLU A 60 14.88 -14.14 6.40
CA GLU A 60 13.99 -14.04 7.57
C GLU A 60 13.76 -12.59 8.04
N HIS A 61 14.81 -11.78 7.96
CA HIS A 61 14.82 -10.36 8.31
C HIS A 61 13.91 -9.51 7.39
N GLN A 62 13.80 -9.89 6.12
CA GLN A 62 13.03 -9.19 5.09
C GLN A 62 11.61 -9.72 4.93
N MET A 63 11.31 -10.91 5.47
CA MET A 63 9.98 -11.48 5.41
C MET A 63 8.95 -10.54 6.06
N ARG A 64 7.71 -10.55 5.58
CA ARG A 64 6.60 -9.80 6.19
C ARG A 64 5.42 -10.74 6.43
N SER A 65 4.66 -10.46 7.48
CA SER A 65 3.40 -11.16 7.73
C SER A 65 2.30 -10.57 6.85
N ALA A 66 1.28 -11.38 6.52
CA ALA A 66 0.11 -10.94 5.79
C ALA A 66 -0.51 -9.67 6.40
N LYS A 67 -0.63 -9.60 7.74
CA LYS A 67 -1.15 -8.43 8.45
C LYS A 67 -0.31 -7.17 8.22
N SER A 68 1.02 -7.29 8.18
CA SER A 68 1.91 -6.15 7.90
C SER A 68 1.74 -5.65 6.47
N LEU A 69 1.63 -6.56 5.50
CA LEU A 69 1.43 -6.23 4.09
C LEU A 69 0.04 -5.60 3.86
N GLN A 70 -1.00 -6.17 4.46
CA GLN A 70 -2.37 -5.63 4.45
C GLN A 70 -2.44 -4.20 4.98
N SER A 71 -1.82 -3.96 6.14
CA SER A 71 -1.80 -2.62 6.75
C SER A 71 -1.13 -1.62 5.82
N ARG A 72 0.05 -1.97 5.27
CA ARG A 72 0.78 -1.09 4.36
C ARG A 72 -0.02 -0.79 3.09
N PHE A 73 -0.65 -1.82 2.51
CA PHE A 73 -1.47 -1.64 1.32
C PHE A 73 -2.73 -0.83 1.57
N SER A 74 -3.31 -0.90 2.77
CA SER A 74 -4.41 -0.01 3.17
C SER A 74 -3.98 1.45 3.16
N ASP A 75 -2.78 1.75 3.69
CA ASP A 75 -2.23 3.11 3.66
C ASP A 75 -1.97 3.58 2.21
N LEU A 76 -1.38 2.71 1.38
CA LEU A 76 -1.18 3.00 -0.05
C LEU A 76 -2.51 3.28 -0.76
N ASN A 77 -3.53 2.44 -0.55
CA ASN A 77 -4.85 2.66 -1.14
C ASN A 77 -5.52 3.95 -0.66
N TYR A 78 -5.32 4.31 0.60
CA TYR A 78 -5.81 5.59 1.12
C TYR A 78 -5.17 6.76 0.37
N CYS A 79 -3.84 6.76 0.24
CA CYS A 79 -3.11 7.78 -0.53
C CYS A 79 -3.56 7.83 -2.00
N ILE A 80 -3.68 6.68 -2.66
CA ILE A 80 -4.15 6.57 -4.05
C ILE A 80 -5.59 7.13 -4.17
N SER A 81 -6.47 6.81 -3.22
CA SER A 81 -7.86 7.30 -3.24
C SER A 81 -7.93 8.83 -3.08
N LYS A 82 -7.07 9.41 -2.24
CA LYS A 82 -6.95 10.87 -2.11
C LYS A 82 -6.39 11.53 -3.36
N PHE A 83 -5.40 10.91 -3.99
CA PHE A 83 -4.87 11.37 -5.26
C PHE A 83 -5.95 11.34 -6.36
N ARG A 84 -6.65 10.22 -6.52
CA ARG A 84 -7.77 10.09 -7.47
C ARG A 84 -8.87 11.12 -7.23
N GLY A 85 -9.22 11.39 -5.96
CA GLY A 85 -10.18 12.45 -5.63
C GLY A 85 -9.68 13.85 -6.00
N SER A 86 -8.37 14.09 -5.91
CA SER A 86 -7.75 15.34 -6.35
C SER A 86 -7.72 15.46 -7.87
N LEU A 87 -7.35 14.38 -8.57
CA LEU A 87 -7.39 14.28 -10.03
C LEU A 87 -8.77 14.59 -10.58
N ARG A 88 -9.82 13.96 -10.04
CA ARG A 88 -11.20 14.23 -10.44
C ARG A 88 -11.61 15.70 -10.25
N GLN A 89 -11.09 16.37 -9.21
CA GLN A 89 -11.36 17.80 -9.00
C GLN A 89 -10.62 18.68 -10.01
N VAL A 90 -9.43 18.27 -10.47
CA VAL A 90 -8.70 18.95 -11.54
C VAL A 90 -9.41 18.77 -12.87
N GLU A 91 -9.82 17.53 -13.21
CA GLU A 91 -10.58 17.21 -14.41
C GLU A 91 -11.90 17.99 -14.49
N ASN A 92 -12.67 18.03 -13.40
CA ASN A 92 -13.92 18.79 -13.33
C ASN A 92 -13.74 20.30 -13.51
N ARG A 93 -12.52 20.84 -13.35
CA ARG A 93 -12.21 22.26 -13.61
C ARG A 93 -11.90 22.55 -15.07
N ASN A 94 -11.95 21.55 -15.96
CA ASN A 94 -11.76 21.68 -17.41
C ASN A 94 -10.51 22.51 -17.76
N GLN A 95 -9.35 22.16 -17.21
CA GLN A 95 -8.08 22.79 -17.56
C GLN A 95 -7.66 22.38 -18.98
N SER A 96 -8.22 23.04 -19.99
CA SER A 96 -7.78 22.88 -21.38
C SER A 96 -6.30 23.29 -21.48
N GLY A 97 -5.46 22.36 -21.96
CA GLY A 97 -4.04 22.60 -22.21
C GLY A 97 -3.06 22.21 -21.10
N ALA A 98 -3.50 21.61 -20.00
CA ALA A 98 -2.58 21.11 -18.97
C ALA A 98 -1.89 19.80 -19.42
N SER A 99 -0.57 19.72 -19.25
CA SER A 99 0.17 18.47 -19.49
C SER A 99 -0.02 17.48 -18.33
N GLU A 100 0.30 16.20 -18.55
CA GLU A 100 0.26 15.17 -17.49
C GLU A 100 1.09 15.57 -16.26
N LYS A 101 2.26 16.20 -16.47
CA LYS A 101 3.11 16.71 -15.39
C LYS A 101 2.44 17.82 -14.59
N ASP A 102 1.74 18.72 -15.27
CA ASP A 102 0.99 19.80 -14.63
C ASP A 102 -0.15 19.22 -13.79
N ILE A 103 -0.88 18.24 -14.34
CA ILE A 103 -1.97 17.56 -13.64
C ILE A 103 -1.45 16.87 -12.36
N VAL A 104 -0.34 16.13 -12.45
CA VAL A 104 0.27 15.47 -11.28
C VAL A 104 0.74 16.47 -10.23
N SER A 105 1.34 17.58 -10.66
CA SER A 105 1.78 18.66 -9.77
C SER A 105 0.59 19.30 -9.05
N ILE A 106 -0.49 19.61 -9.78
CA ILE A 106 -1.70 20.22 -9.22
C ILE A 106 -2.39 19.24 -8.25
N CYS A 107 -2.49 17.96 -8.60
CA CYS A 107 -3.06 16.93 -7.72
C CYS A 107 -2.27 16.77 -6.43
N SER A 108 -0.94 16.74 -6.53
CA SER A 108 -0.05 16.67 -5.37
C SER A 108 -0.22 17.88 -4.46
N ASN A 109 -0.25 19.09 -5.02
CA ASN A 109 -0.51 20.32 -4.25
C ASN A 109 -1.89 20.32 -3.60
N PHE A 110 -2.92 19.87 -4.33
CA PHE A 110 -4.28 19.76 -3.79
C PHE A 110 -4.36 18.76 -2.63
N LEU A 111 -3.64 17.65 -2.73
CA LEU A 111 -3.53 16.64 -1.68
C LEU A 111 -2.81 17.21 -0.44
N LEU A 112 -1.68 17.88 -0.61
CA LEU A 112 -0.90 18.49 0.48
C LEU A 112 -1.70 19.59 1.21
N THR A 113 -2.32 20.51 0.48
CA THR A 113 -3.14 21.60 1.07
C THR A 113 -4.37 21.13 1.84
N LYS A 114 -4.84 19.90 1.59
CA LYS A 114 -5.96 19.27 2.30
C LYS A 114 -5.50 18.39 3.47
N LEU A 115 -4.25 17.92 3.46
CA LEU A 115 -3.63 17.19 4.58
C LEU A 115 -3.15 18.16 5.67
N ASP A 116 -2.63 19.33 5.30
CA ASP A 116 -2.11 20.35 6.23
C ASP A 116 -3.19 21.03 7.09
N ARG A 117 -4.46 20.94 6.70
CA ARG A 117 -5.59 21.49 7.50
C ARG A 117 -6.07 20.54 8.62
N ARG A 118 -5.30 19.52 8.95
CA ARG A 118 -5.61 18.54 10.00
C ARG A 118 -4.53 18.41 11.08
N LEU A 119 -3.58 19.34 11.13
CA LEU A 119 -2.68 19.54 12.27
C LEU A 119 -3.09 20.81 13.02
#